data_AF-A0A2I7M838-F1
#
_entry.id   AF-A0A2I7M838-F1
#
_cell.length_a   1.000
_cell.length_b   1.000
_cell.length_c   1.000
_cell.angle_alpha   90.00
_cell.angle_beta   90.00
_cell.angle_gamma   90.00
#
_symmetry.space_group_name_H-M   'P 1'
#
loop_
_entity.id
_entity.type
_entity.pdbx_description
1 polymer ?
#
loop_
_entity_poly.entity_id
_entity_poly.type
_entity_poly.pdbx_seq_one_letter_code
_entity_poly.pdbx_strand_id
1 'polypeptide(L)'
;RICQKWAEGVLPQFLFTFLFEFRQLNLLKRKLTLKELLFDLFLQPEDSPDAVFQYLLENAWRILIIFDGLDEFAAHMDGSSSSKRDTALTSRMSISELFADLCHGKLLPGCTVLVTSRPKRLPDFLLNTVDLLAEVWGFDHEKVEE
;
A
#
# COMPACT_ATOMS: atom_id res chain seq x y z
N ARG A 1 -3.29 -13.58 6.79
CA ARG A 1 -2.11 -14.34 7.25
C ARG A 1 -0.81 -13.52 7.32
N ILE A 2 -0.48 -12.66 6.34
CA ILE A 2 0.74 -11.83 6.38
C ILE A 2 0.71 -10.85 7.58
N CYS A 3 -0.35 -10.06 7.72
CA CYS A 3 -0.49 -9.13 8.86
C CYS A 3 -0.45 -9.86 10.20
N GLN A 4 -1.04 -11.05 10.30
CA GLN A 4 -0.97 -11.88 11.49
C GLN A 4 0.48 -12.30 11.80
N LYS A 5 1.21 -12.84 10.83
CA LYS A 5 2.63 -13.20 10.99
C LYS A 5 3.48 -12.00 11.41
N TRP A 6 3.22 -10.82 10.86
CA TRP A 6 3.87 -9.59 11.30
C TRP A 6 3.54 -9.27 12.76
N ALA A 7 2.27 -9.32 13.16
CA ALA A 7 1.83 -9.06 14.54
C ALA A 7 2.41 -10.09 15.55
N GLU A 8 2.66 -11.32 15.11
CA GLU A 8 3.33 -12.37 15.87
C GLU A 8 4.86 -12.22 15.91
N GLY A 9 5.43 -11.22 15.23
CA GLY A 9 6.87 -10.96 15.20
C GLY A 9 7.67 -11.83 14.23
N VAL A 10 7.01 -12.57 13.33
CA VAL A 10 7.64 -13.49 12.37
C VAL A 10 8.23 -12.75 11.15
N LEU A 11 7.94 -11.45 11.01
CA LEU A 11 8.47 -10.58 9.96
C LEU A 11 9.26 -9.40 10.58
N PRO A 12 10.42 -9.65 11.22
CA PRO A 12 11.15 -8.67 12.02
C PRO A 12 11.76 -7.49 11.22
N GLN A 13 11.85 -7.63 9.90
CA GLN A 13 12.31 -6.55 9.03
C GLN A 13 11.32 -5.38 9.00
N PHE A 14 10.03 -5.63 9.25
CA PHE A 14 8.99 -4.61 9.23
C PHE A 14 8.58 -4.17 10.63
N LEU A 15 8.69 -2.86 10.91
CA LEU A 15 8.15 -2.26 12.13
C LEU A 15 6.65 -1.97 12.00
N PHE A 16 6.21 -1.62 10.80
CA PHE A 16 4.83 -1.22 10.55
C PHE A 16 4.28 -1.97 9.35
N THR A 17 3.01 -2.39 9.47
CA THR A 17 2.26 -2.96 8.35
C THR A 17 0.93 -2.22 8.20
N PHE A 18 0.62 -1.78 6.99
CA PHE A 18 -0.66 -1.18 6.62
C PHE A 18 -1.36 -2.06 5.58
N LEU A 19 -2.63 -2.38 5.79
CA LEU A 19 -3.46 -3.18 4.86
C LEU A 19 -4.63 -2.36 4.31
N PHE A 20 -4.57 -2.01 3.04
CA PHE A 20 -5.63 -1.31 2.34
C PHE A 20 -6.38 -2.25 1.40
N GLU A 21 -7.67 -2.44 1.63
CA GLU A 21 -8.54 -3.13 0.66
C GLU A 21 -9.06 -2.12 -0.36
N PHE A 22 -8.85 -2.37 -1.66
CA PHE A 22 -9.34 -1.46 -2.71
C PHE A 22 -10.85 -1.26 -2.69
N ARG A 23 -11.59 -2.29 -2.26
CA ARG A 23 -13.04 -2.21 -2.05
C ARG A 23 -13.43 -1.17 -1.01
N GLN A 24 -12.64 -1.02 0.06
CA GLN A 24 -12.83 0.02 1.09
C GLN A 24 -12.36 1.38 0.58
N LEU A 25 -11.22 1.43 -0.11
CA LEU A 25 -10.70 2.65 -0.70
C LEU A 25 -11.68 3.29 -1.69
N ASN A 26 -12.49 2.49 -2.41
CA ASN A 26 -13.55 2.98 -3.29
C ASN A 26 -14.61 3.85 -2.59
N LEU A 27 -14.76 3.73 -1.27
CA LEU A 27 -15.71 4.51 -0.46
C LEU A 27 -15.19 5.94 -0.21
N LEU A 28 -13.89 6.17 -0.35
CA LEU A 28 -13.26 7.47 -0.13
C LEU A 28 -13.43 8.35 -1.37
N LYS A 29 -14.39 9.28 -1.30
CA LYS A 29 -14.68 10.22 -2.41
C LYS A 29 -13.83 11.49 -2.38
N ARG A 30 -13.07 11.72 -1.31
CA ARG A 30 -12.20 12.89 -1.15
C ARG A 30 -10.75 12.55 -1.51
N LYS A 31 -9.99 13.58 -1.89
CA LYS A 31 -8.53 13.49 -1.99
C LYS A 31 -7.91 13.50 -0.59
N LEU A 32 -6.82 12.75 -0.43
CA LEU A 32 -6.10 12.55 0.83
C LEU A 32 -4.61 12.87 0.66
N THR A 33 -3.99 13.33 1.73
CA THR A 33 -2.53 13.28 1.87
C THR A 33 -2.08 11.86 2.21
N LEU A 34 -0.77 11.57 2.10
CA LEU A 34 -0.21 10.31 2.56
C LEU A 34 -0.51 10.07 4.05
N LYS A 35 -0.39 11.11 4.88
CA LYS A 35 -0.67 11.01 6.33
C LYS A 35 -2.12 10.65 6.60
N GLU A 36 -3.06 11.30 5.93
CA GLU A 36 -4.50 10.99 6.02
C GLU A 36 -4.78 9.55 5.56
N LEU A 37 -4.13 9.07 4.48
CA LEU A 37 -4.25 7.68 4.04
C LEU A 37 -3.79 6.68 5.12
N LEU A 38 -2.64 6.93 5.75
CA LEU A 38 -2.06 6.03 6.75
C LEU A 38 -2.79 6.07 8.10
N PHE A 39 -3.39 7.20 8.50
CA PHE A 39 -3.97 7.36 9.83
C PHE A 39 -5.49 7.34 9.85
N ASP A 40 -6.19 7.89 8.85
CA ASP A 40 -7.66 7.99 8.90
C ASP A 40 -8.35 6.62 8.69
N LEU A 41 -7.66 5.68 8.04
CA LEU A 41 -8.14 4.31 7.80
C LEU A 41 -7.69 3.32 8.87
N PHE A 42 -6.83 3.76 9.79
CA PHE A 42 -6.29 2.94 10.87
C PHE A 42 -6.40 3.68 12.21
N LEU A 43 -5.69 3.18 13.22
CA LEU A 43 -5.55 3.86 14.49
C LEU A 43 -4.63 5.07 14.32
N GLN A 44 -5.23 6.26 14.36
CA GLN A 44 -4.48 7.50 14.51
C GLN A 44 -3.72 7.47 15.84
N PRO A 45 -2.43 7.82 15.87
CA PRO A 45 -1.69 7.94 17.12
C PRO A 45 -2.36 8.94 18.06
N GLU A 46 -2.60 8.53 19.31
CA GLU A 46 -3.26 9.36 20.33
C GLU A 46 -2.44 10.62 20.65
N ASP A 47 -1.12 10.46 20.75
CA ASP A 47 -0.17 11.54 21.03
C ASP A 47 0.75 11.81 19.83
N SER A 48 0.88 13.08 19.46
CA SER A 48 1.87 13.59 18.48
C SER A 48 1.84 12.89 17.10
N PRO A 49 0.72 12.91 16.37
CA PRO A 49 0.62 12.25 15.05
C PRO A 49 1.64 12.77 14.03
N ASP A 50 2.11 14.02 14.14
CA ASP A 50 3.18 14.54 13.28
C ASP A 50 4.53 13.88 13.55
N ALA A 51 4.87 13.65 14.82
CA ALA A 51 6.12 12.96 15.18
C ALA A 51 6.11 11.50 14.71
N VAL A 52 4.98 10.81 14.86
CA VAL A 52 4.83 9.44 14.35
C VAL A 52 4.94 9.43 12.83
N PHE A 53 4.28 10.37 12.14
CA PHE A 53 4.38 10.44 10.68
C PHE A 53 5.83 10.69 10.22
N GLN A 54 6.55 11.60 10.89
CA GLN A 54 7.97 11.84 10.61
C GLN A 54 8.82 10.59 10.82
N TYR A 55 8.56 9.82 11.88
CA TYR A 55 9.24 8.55 12.13
C TYR A 55 8.98 7.53 11.01
N LEU A 56 7.75 7.45 10.49
CA LEU A 56 7.43 6.60 9.34
C LEU A 56 8.19 7.03 8.08
N LEU A 57 8.33 8.33 7.82
CA LEU A 57 9.10 8.85 6.68
C LEU A 57 10.59 8.46 6.79
N GLU A 58 11.19 8.62 7.97
CA GLU A 58 12.62 8.31 8.21
C GLU A 58 12.91 6.79 8.18
N ASN A 59 11.91 5.97 8.51
CA ASN A 59 12.04 4.52 8.60
C ASN A 59 11.23 3.79 7.53
N ALA A 60 11.00 4.42 6.38
CA ALA A 60 10.19 3.89 5.29
C ALA A 60 10.60 2.47 4.87
N TRP A 61 11.90 2.16 4.89
CA TRP A 61 12.45 0.84 4.58
C TRP A 61 12.01 -0.30 5.52
N ARG A 62 11.42 0.04 6.69
CA ARG A 62 10.83 -0.91 7.65
C ARG A 62 9.30 -0.95 7.57
N ILE A 63 8.70 -0.43 6.50
CA ILE A 63 7.25 -0.40 6.32
C ILE A 63 6.84 -1.38 5.22
N LEU A 64 5.82 -2.20 5.53
CA LEU A 64 5.09 -3.01 4.57
C LEU A 64 3.71 -2.38 4.33
N ILE A 65 3.40 -2.06 3.08
CA ILE A 65 2.06 -1.61 2.68
C ILE A 65 1.46 -2.68 1.76
N ILE A 66 0.31 -3.22 2.16
CA ILE A 66 -0.42 -4.23 1.42
C ILE A 66 -1.64 -3.56 0.80
N PHE A 67 -1.76 -3.62 -0.52
CA PHE A 67 -2.96 -3.25 -1.26
C PHE A 67 -3.65 -4.53 -1.75
N ASP A 68 -4.81 -4.83 -1.18
CA ASP A 68 -5.55 -6.05 -1.46
C ASP A 68 -6.70 -5.80 -2.46
N GLY A 69 -6.78 -6.64 -3.49
CA GLY A 69 -7.89 -6.69 -4.45
C GLY A 69 -7.88 -5.57 -5.49
N LEU A 70 -6.75 -5.31 -6.16
CA LEU A 70 -6.64 -4.26 -7.19
C LEU A 70 -7.70 -4.38 -8.30
N ASP A 71 -8.12 -5.60 -8.63
CA ASP A 71 -9.19 -5.84 -9.60
C ASP A 71 -10.56 -5.27 -9.17
N GLU A 72 -10.76 -5.09 -7.86
CA GLU A 72 -11.97 -4.49 -7.25
C GLU A 72 -11.95 -2.95 -7.26
N PHE A 73 -10.86 -2.31 -7.66
CA PHE A 73 -10.80 -0.85 -7.70
C PHE A 73 -11.70 -0.29 -8.81
N ALA A 74 -12.54 0.69 -8.45
CA ALA A 74 -13.55 1.24 -9.36
C ALA A 74 -13.01 2.37 -10.23
N ALA A 75 -11.97 3.08 -9.76
CA ALA A 75 -11.36 4.15 -10.54
C ALA A 75 -10.34 3.59 -11.53
N HIS A 76 -10.12 4.32 -12.62
CA HIS A 76 -9.06 4.00 -13.55
C HIS A 76 -7.70 4.28 -12.88
N MET A 77 -6.82 3.29 -12.88
CA MET A 77 -5.44 3.48 -12.44
C MET A 77 -4.66 4.20 -13.54
N ASP A 78 -4.43 5.50 -13.35
CA ASP A 78 -3.51 6.26 -14.18
C ASP A 78 -2.09 6.17 -13.60
N GLY A 79 -1.13 5.74 -14.41
CA GLY A 79 0.29 5.78 -14.03
C GLY A 79 0.86 7.21 -13.97
N SER A 80 -0.01 8.22 -14.13
CA SER A 80 0.33 9.63 -14.04
C SER A 80 0.74 9.94 -12.60
N SER A 81 2.04 10.00 -12.38
CA SER A 81 2.55 10.45 -11.10
C SER A 81 2.20 11.91 -10.86
N SER A 82 1.94 12.26 -9.60
CA SER A 82 1.70 13.63 -9.20
C SER A 82 2.99 14.47 -9.27
N SER A 83 2.86 15.77 -8.94
CA SER A 83 3.91 16.80 -8.97
C SER A 83 5.22 16.48 -8.21
N LYS A 84 6.14 17.44 -8.08
CA LYS A 84 7.46 17.24 -7.43
C LYS A 84 7.34 16.57 -6.05
N ARG A 85 8.32 15.74 -5.68
CA ARG A 85 8.35 14.95 -4.43
C ARG A 85 8.04 15.78 -3.18
N ASP A 86 8.69 16.94 -3.03
CA ASP A 86 8.57 17.75 -1.82
C ASP A 86 7.16 18.31 -1.62
N THR A 87 6.41 18.51 -2.71
CA THR A 87 5.01 18.90 -2.65
C THR A 87 4.07 17.72 -2.48
N ALA A 88 4.49 16.49 -2.83
CA ALA A 88 3.63 15.32 -2.80
C ALA A 88 3.20 14.92 -1.38
N LEU A 89 4.07 15.07 -0.38
CA LEU A 89 3.76 14.65 1.00
C LEU A 89 2.61 15.46 1.65
N THR A 90 2.48 16.74 1.29
CA THR A 90 1.46 17.65 1.81
C THR A 90 0.29 17.85 0.85
N SER A 91 0.44 17.42 -0.41
CA SER A 91 -0.62 17.51 -1.41
C SER A 91 -1.71 16.48 -1.17
N ARG A 92 -2.96 16.91 -1.33
CA ARG A 92 -4.09 15.99 -1.38
C ARG A 92 -4.22 15.40 -2.79
N MET A 93 -4.14 14.08 -2.86
CA MET A 93 -4.17 13.27 -4.08
C MET A 93 -5.37 12.32 -4.07
N SER A 94 -5.78 11.88 -5.25
CA SER A 94 -6.71 10.76 -5.38
C SER A 94 -6.05 9.46 -4.87
N ILE A 95 -6.86 8.43 -4.61
CA ILE A 95 -6.35 7.11 -4.25
C ILE A 95 -5.46 6.52 -5.36
N SER A 96 -5.81 6.74 -6.63
CA SER A 96 -5.00 6.29 -7.79
C SER A 96 -3.60 6.90 -7.74
N GLU A 97 -3.53 8.23 -7.58
CA GLU A 97 -2.25 8.97 -7.49
C GLU A 97 -1.43 8.54 -6.25
N LEU A 98 -2.06 8.38 -5.08
CA LEU A 98 -1.38 7.91 -3.86
C LEU A 98 -0.79 6.50 -4.05
N PHE A 99 -1.58 5.60 -4.61
CA PHE A 99 -1.14 4.24 -4.90
C PHE A 99 0.01 4.21 -5.90
N ALA A 100 -0.12 4.95 -7.01
CA ALA A 100 0.92 5.02 -8.03
C ALA A 100 2.21 5.63 -7.47
N ASP A 101 2.13 6.72 -6.70
CA ASP A 101 3.32 7.36 -6.12
C ASP A 101 3.96 6.55 -4.99
N LEU A 102 3.20 5.69 -4.29
CA LEU A 102 3.76 4.68 -3.39
C LEU A 102 4.50 3.59 -4.16
N CYS A 103 3.90 3.04 -5.23
CA CYS A 103 4.54 2.03 -6.07
C CYS A 103 5.84 2.56 -6.69
N HIS A 104 5.83 3.80 -7.21
CA HIS A 104 7.03 4.44 -7.76
C HIS A 104 8.06 4.88 -6.68
N GLY A 105 7.80 4.63 -5.39
CA GLY A 105 8.69 5.01 -4.29
C GLY A 105 8.85 6.52 -4.11
N LYS A 106 7.89 7.33 -4.57
CA LYS A 106 7.93 8.79 -4.45
C LYS A 106 7.49 9.29 -3.07
N LEU A 107 6.52 8.60 -2.46
CA LEU A 107 5.92 8.98 -1.17
C LEU A 107 6.64 8.39 0.04
N LEU A 108 7.00 7.11 -0.01
CA LEU A 108 7.77 6.42 1.03
C LEU A 108 8.94 5.65 0.40
N PRO A 109 10.03 6.35 0.05
CA PRO A 109 11.16 5.72 -0.62
C PRO A 109 11.74 4.56 0.20
N GLY A 110 11.77 3.37 -0.40
CA GLY A 110 12.30 2.16 0.23
C GLY A 110 11.27 1.30 0.97
N CYS A 111 10.02 1.75 1.13
CA CYS A 111 8.98 0.86 1.67
C CYS A 111 8.69 -0.32 0.75
N THR A 112 8.21 -1.42 1.32
CA THR A 112 7.74 -2.57 0.54
C THR A 112 6.26 -2.41 0.24
N VAL A 113 5.88 -2.41 -1.03
CA VAL A 113 4.48 -2.42 -1.47
C VAL A 113 4.14 -3.81 -2.02
N LEU A 114 3.19 -4.48 -1.38
CA LEU A 114 2.63 -5.76 -1.83
C LEU A 114 1.24 -5.51 -2.40
N VAL A 115 1.00 -5.92 -3.65
CA VAL A 115 -0.30 -5.76 -4.30
C VAL A 115 -0.85 -7.12 -4.68
N THR A 116 -2.13 -7.37 -4.37
CA THR A 116 -2.86 -8.54 -4.86
C THR A 116 -3.85 -8.10 -5.95
N SER A 117 -3.99 -8.93 -6.99
CA SER A 117 -4.95 -8.70 -8.06
C SER A 117 -5.28 -10.02 -8.75
N ARG A 118 -6.47 -10.11 -9.35
CA ARG A 118 -6.69 -11.14 -10.37
C ARG A 118 -5.85 -10.85 -11.62
N PRO A 119 -5.36 -11.88 -12.34
CA PRO A 119 -4.45 -11.71 -13.49
C PRO A 119 -4.94 -10.74 -14.58
N LYS A 120 -6.26 -10.58 -14.73
CA LYS A 120 -6.88 -9.75 -15.78
C LYS A 120 -6.86 -8.23 -15.51
N ARG A 121 -6.40 -7.78 -14.34
CA ARG A 121 -6.38 -6.35 -13.96
C ARG A 121 -5.05 -5.94 -13.34
N LEU A 122 -4.00 -5.93 -14.16
CA LEU A 122 -2.71 -5.36 -13.80
C LEU A 122 -2.45 -4.13 -14.69
N PRO A 123 -2.43 -2.90 -14.14
CA PRO A 123 -2.05 -1.70 -14.87
C PRO A 123 -0.62 -1.78 -15.41
N ASP A 124 -0.39 -1.29 -16.64
CA ASP A 124 0.91 -1.37 -17.32
C ASP A 124 2.06 -0.72 -16.52
N PHE A 125 1.77 0.34 -15.77
CA PHE A 125 2.82 1.01 -14.97
C PHE A 125 3.36 0.12 -13.84
N LEU A 126 2.54 -0.81 -13.31
CA LEU A 126 3.02 -1.76 -12.30
C LEU A 126 4.02 -2.75 -12.90
N LEU A 127 3.86 -3.13 -14.17
CA LEU A 127 4.82 -4.01 -14.85
C LEU A 127 6.23 -3.41 -14.95
N ASN A 128 6.33 -2.07 -14.98
CA ASN A 128 7.60 -1.36 -15.03
C ASN A 128 8.18 -1.02 -13.64
N THR A 129 7.41 -1.26 -12.57
CA THR A 129 7.77 -0.86 -11.20
C THR A 129 7.91 -2.06 -10.27
N VAL A 130 7.44 -3.24 -10.69
CA VAL A 130 7.42 -4.44 -9.86
C VAL A 130 8.79 -5.11 -9.79
N ASP A 131 9.29 -5.33 -8.58
CA ASP A 131 10.52 -6.10 -8.35
C ASP A 131 10.27 -7.61 -8.41
N LEU A 132 9.10 -8.06 -7.94
CA LEU A 132 8.70 -9.46 -7.87
C LEU A 132 7.22 -9.64 -8.22
N LEU A 133 6.96 -10.45 -9.25
CA LEU A 133 5.63 -10.91 -9.60
C LEU A 133 5.51 -12.40 -9.27
N ALA A 134 4.48 -12.76 -8.51
CA ALA A 134 4.19 -14.14 -8.15
C ALA A 134 2.72 -14.47 -8.40
N GLU A 135 2.45 -15.70 -8.83
CA GLU A 135 1.11 -16.21 -9.03
C GLU A 135 0.79 -17.23 -7.92
N VAL A 136 -0.41 -17.13 -7.35
CA VAL A 136 -0.88 -18.07 -6.32
C VAL A 136 -1.81 -19.08 -6.96
N TRP A 137 -1.32 -20.30 -7.13
CA TRP A 137 -2.00 -21.37 -7.89
C TRP A 137 -3.06 -22.13 -7.07
N GLY A 138 -3.18 -21.85 -5.77
CA GLY A 138 -4.11 -22.53 -4.87
C GLY A 138 -3.50 -23.75 -4.19
N PHE A 139 -4.33 -24.72 -3.81
CA PHE A 139 -3.93 -25.92 -3.11
C PHE A 139 -3.41 -26.99 -4.07
N ASP A 140 -2.33 -27.66 -3.67
CA ASP A 140 -1.95 -28.96 -4.25
C ASP A 140 -2.87 -30.06 -3.67
N HIS A 141 -2.89 -31.23 -4.29
CA HIS A 141 -3.82 -32.32 -3.93
C HIS A 141 -3.69 -32.77 -2.46
N GLU A 142 -2.52 -32.61 -1.85
CA GLU A 142 -2.26 -32.99 -0.45
C GLU A 142 -2.88 -32.00 0.55
N LYS A 143 -3.05 -30.72 0.18
CA LYS A 143 -3.65 -29.67 1.04
C LYS A 143 -5.15 -29.50 0.88
N VAL A 144 -5.79 -30.24 -0.03
CA VAL A 144 -7.26 -30.18 -0.20
C VAL A 144 -7.99 -30.90 0.95
N GLU A 145 -7.31 -31.79 1.67
CA GLU A 145 -7.89 -32.59 2.77
C GLU A 145 -7.63 -32.01 4.17
N GLU A 146 -6.85 -30.92 4.31
CA GLU A 146 -6.67 -30.17 5.57
C GLU A 146 -7.76 -29.11 5.79
#